data_AF-A0A8J7PZY0-F1
#
_entry.id   AF-A0A8J7PZY0-F1
#
_cell.length_a   1.000
_cell.length_b   1.000
_cell.length_c   1.000
_cell.angle_alpha   90.00
_cell.angle_beta   90.00
_cell.angle_gamma   90.00
#
_symmetry.space_group_name_H-M   'P 1'
#
loop_
_entity.id
_entity.type
_entity.pdbx_description
1 polymer ?
#
loop_
_entity_poly.entity_id
_entity_poly.type
_entity_poly.pdbx_seq_one_letter_code
_entity_poly.pdbx_strand_id
1 'polypeptide(L)'
;MPIDWTPFVEFVRAHQRFLIMTHVRPDGDALGSEIGLACALRQLGKSARVAVASDPGPRYEFANTPSTPIERFRAPGDEFKNIDAIIVVDTGTWGQLGDFGAFMRSMPVAKAVIDHHRTQDDLGGLRFVDTTAEAAGRLVYDATLALGVPVTAEAANALFLALATDTGWFRHSSVEPRTFELARELVAAGA
;
A
#
# COMPACT_ATOMS: atom_id res chain seq x y z
N MET A 1 16.51 5.37 -10.93
CA MET A 1 16.10 6.80 -10.87
C MET A 1 14.91 6.86 -9.93
N PRO A 2 14.80 7.90 -9.09
CA PRO A 2 13.63 8.04 -8.23
C PRO A 2 12.35 8.09 -9.10
N ILE A 3 11.29 7.49 -8.58
CA ILE A 3 9.96 7.50 -9.22
C ILE A 3 9.49 8.95 -9.37
N ASP A 4 8.98 9.32 -10.55
CA ASP A 4 8.22 10.55 -10.72
C ASP A 4 6.80 10.34 -10.17
N TRP A 5 6.50 10.97 -9.03
CA TRP A 5 5.22 10.87 -8.36
C TRP A 5 4.15 11.83 -8.90
N THR A 6 4.48 12.71 -9.85
CA THR A 6 3.51 13.66 -10.44
C THR A 6 2.26 12.96 -10.99
N PRO A 7 2.37 11.87 -11.77
CA PRO A 7 1.20 11.15 -12.25
C PRO A 7 0.36 10.52 -11.13
N PHE A 8 0.99 10.12 -10.02
CA PHE A 8 0.28 9.60 -8.85
C PHE A 8 -0.52 10.69 -8.15
N VAL A 9 0.07 11.87 -7.99
CA VAL A 9 -0.62 13.03 -7.40
C VAL A 9 -1.83 13.43 -8.24
N GLU A 10 -1.69 13.46 -9.58
CA GLU A 10 -2.80 13.72 -10.49
C GLU A 10 -3.89 12.64 -10.40
N PHE A 11 -3.49 11.36 -10.38
CA PHE A 11 -4.40 10.24 -10.17
C PHE A 11 -5.19 10.37 -8.87
N VAL A 12 -4.54 10.68 -7.75
CA VAL A 12 -5.22 10.85 -6.45
C VAL A 12 -6.16 12.07 -6.48
N ARG A 13 -5.77 13.17 -7.12
CA ARG A 13 -6.62 14.36 -7.24
C ARG A 13 -7.90 14.08 -8.03
N ALA A 14 -7.81 13.30 -9.10
CA ALA A 14 -8.92 13.00 -10.00
C ALA A 14 -9.98 12.03 -9.43
N HIS A 15 -9.66 11.28 -8.37
CA HIS A 15 -10.53 10.23 -7.81
C HIS A 15 -10.87 10.49 -6.34
N GLN A 16 -11.93 9.88 -5.81
CA GLN A 16 -12.47 10.13 -4.47
C GLN A 16 -12.63 8.89 -3.59
N ARG A 17 -12.81 7.70 -4.18
CA ARG A 17 -13.19 6.46 -3.49
C ARG A 17 -12.25 5.34 -3.93
N PHE A 18 -11.22 5.14 -3.13
CA PHE A 18 -10.15 4.19 -3.37
C PHE A 18 -10.42 2.87 -2.67
N LEU A 19 -10.21 1.79 -3.40
CA LEU A 19 -9.93 0.48 -2.82
C LEU A 19 -8.43 0.24 -2.90
N ILE A 20 -7.80 -0.03 -1.76
CA ILE A 20 -6.41 -0.45 -1.68
C ILE A 20 -6.41 -1.96 -1.44
N MET A 21 -5.65 -2.67 -2.28
CA MET A 21 -5.52 -4.11 -2.23
C MET A 21 -4.04 -4.52 -2.30
N THR A 22 -3.77 -5.73 -1.87
CA THR A 22 -2.43 -6.33 -1.90
C THR A 22 -2.50 -7.81 -2.26
N HIS A 23 -1.38 -8.53 -2.15
CA HIS A 23 -1.29 -9.94 -2.44
C HIS A 23 -2.02 -10.83 -1.42
N VAL A 24 -2.31 -12.07 -1.83
CA VAL A 24 -2.78 -13.13 -0.92
C VAL A 24 -1.68 -13.49 0.09
N ARG A 25 -2.12 -13.87 1.28
CA ARG A 25 -1.31 -14.04 2.49
C ARG A 25 -0.47 -12.78 2.75
N PRO A 26 -1.12 -11.63 2.94
CA PRO A 26 -0.42 -10.36 3.14
C PRO A 26 0.48 -10.45 4.37
N ASP A 27 1.68 -9.89 4.25
CA ASP A 27 2.60 -9.76 5.36
C ASP A 27 2.63 -8.32 5.91
N GLY A 28 3.70 -7.96 6.62
CA GLY A 28 3.76 -6.66 7.28
C GLY A 28 4.00 -5.53 6.30
N ASP A 29 4.65 -5.79 5.16
CA ASP A 29 4.87 -4.79 4.13
C ASP A 29 3.58 -4.47 3.40
N ALA A 30 2.91 -5.50 2.91
CA ALA A 30 1.57 -5.42 2.35
C ALA A 30 0.61 -4.63 3.24
N LEU A 31 0.39 -5.06 4.49
CA LEU A 31 -0.56 -4.42 5.39
C LEU A 31 -0.13 -3.00 5.78
N GLY A 32 1.14 -2.81 6.08
CA GLY A 32 1.69 -1.51 6.47
C GLY A 32 1.58 -0.48 5.35
N SER A 33 1.84 -0.91 4.12
CA SER A 33 1.67 -0.12 2.89
C SER A 33 0.22 0.25 2.63
N GLU A 34 -0.72 -0.71 2.77
CA GLU A 34 -2.15 -0.42 2.59
C GLU A 34 -2.66 0.62 3.58
N ILE A 35 -2.34 0.44 4.86
CA ILE A 35 -2.78 1.32 5.96
C ILE A 35 -2.14 2.70 5.83
N GLY A 36 -0.82 2.76 5.62
CA GLY A 36 -0.10 4.02 5.46
C GLY A 36 -0.67 4.86 4.32
N LEU A 37 -0.96 4.23 3.17
CA LEU A 37 -1.57 4.91 2.04
C LEU A 37 -3.01 5.34 2.32
N ALA A 38 -3.81 4.51 2.99
CA ALA A 38 -5.17 4.87 3.38
C ALA A 38 -5.18 6.12 4.27
N CYS A 39 -4.28 6.21 5.25
CA CYS A 39 -4.12 7.39 6.10
C CYS A 39 -3.79 8.64 5.29
N ALA A 40 -2.84 8.55 4.34
CA ALA A 40 -2.48 9.68 3.47
C ALA A 40 -3.67 10.15 2.61
N LEU A 41 -4.39 9.23 1.97
CA LEU A 41 -5.56 9.54 1.14
C LEU A 41 -6.69 10.18 1.96
N ARG A 42 -6.95 9.70 3.17
CA ARG A 42 -8.02 10.23 4.04
C ARG A 42 -7.73 11.66 4.52
N GLN A 43 -6.45 12.02 4.71
CA GLN A 43 -6.07 13.41 5.00
C GLN A 43 -6.44 14.38 3.88
N LEU A 44 -6.50 13.90 2.63
CA LEU A 44 -6.95 14.66 1.47
C LEU A 44 -8.49 14.65 1.31
N GLY A 45 -9.24 14.18 2.32
CA GLY A 45 -10.69 14.07 2.29
C GLY A 45 -11.22 12.94 1.41
N LYS A 46 -10.37 12.00 0.99
CA LYS A 46 -10.77 10.85 0.16
C LYS A 46 -11.36 9.74 1.02
N SER A 47 -12.23 8.93 0.42
CA SER A 47 -12.62 7.63 0.96
C SER A 47 -11.57 6.60 0.53
N ALA A 48 -10.93 5.93 1.47
CA ALA A 48 -9.96 4.87 1.20
C ALA A 48 -10.27 3.65 2.05
N ARG A 49 -10.53 2.51 1.41
CA ARG A 49 -10.79 1.21 2.03
C ARG A 49 -9.58 0.32 1.85
N VAL A 50 -9.17 -0.35 2.92
CA VAL A 50 -8.11 -1.38 2.92
C VAL A 50 -8.79 -2.73 2.90
N ALA A 51 -8.44 -3.59 1.95
CA ALA A 51 -9.04 -4.90 1.85
C ALA A 51 -8.02 -5.99 1.53
N VAL A 52 -8.20 -7.15 2.15
CA VAL A 52 -7.36 -8.33 1.93
C VAL A 52 -8.21 -9.52 1.47
N ALA A 53 -7.71 -10.29 0.50
CA ALA A 53 -8.38 -11.47 -0.05
C ALA A 53 -8.17 -12.74 0.78
N SER A 54 -7.37 -12.68 1.84
CA SER A 54 -7.03 -13.83 2.69
C SER A 54 -6.65 -13.38 4.09
N ASP A 55 -6.60 -14.33 5.02
CA ASP A 55 -6.26 -14.04 6.41
C ASP A 55 -4.80 -13.62 6.59
N PRO A 56 -4.50 -12.44 7.18
CA PRO A 56 -3.14 -12.10 7.57
C PRO A 56 -2.65 -12.95 8.75
N GLY A 57 -3.57 -13.55 9.52
CA GLY A 57 -3.25 -14.40 10.67
C GLY A 57 -2.99 -13.61 11.97
N PRO A 58 -2.88 -14.32 13.10
CA PRO A 58 -2.88 -13.72 14.44
C PRO A 58 -1.71 -12.77 14.68
N ARG A 59 -0.59 -12.96 13.98
CA ARG A 59 0.60 -12.12 14.15
C ARG A 59 0.38 -10.67 13.72
N TYR A 60 -0.65 -10.38 12.95
CA TYR A 60 -0.96 -9.04 12.41
C TYR A 60 -2.31 -8.49 12.89
N GLU A 61 -2.96 -9.13 13.85
CA GLU A 61 -4.24 -8.65 14.40
C GLU A 61 -4.16 -7.21 14.93
N PHE A 62 -2.99 -6.82 15.46
CA PHE A 62 -2.74 -5.47 15.96
C PHE A 62 -2.81 -4.38 14.88
N ALA A 63 -2.61 -4.71 13.60
CA ALA A 63 -2.68 -3.75 12.50
C ALA A 63 -4.13 -3.38 12.15
N ASN A 64 -5.11 -4.22 12.53
CA ASN A 64 -6.52 -3.96 12.30
C ASN A 64 -7.09 -3.06 13.39
N THR A 65 -7.14 -1.75 13.13
CA THR A 65 -7.62 -0.75 14.09
C THR A 65 -9.02 -0.24 13.73
N PRO A 66 -9.80 0.30 14.70
CA PRO A 66 -11.07 0.94 14.37
C PRO A 66 -10.95 2.15 13.44
N SER A 67 -9.80 2.85 13.46
CA SER A 67 -9.51 3.98 12.57
C SER A 67 -9.20 3.53 11.14
N THR A 68 -8.52 2.39 10.98
CA THR A 68 -8.22 1.80 9.67
C THR A 68 -8.53 0.31 9.69
N PRO A 69 -9.82 -0.06 9.56
CA PRO A 69 -10.21 -1.45 9.54
C PRO A 69 -9.70 -2.13 8.28
N ILE A 70 -9.18 -3.36 8.44
CA ILE A 70 -8.78 -4.23 7.35
C ILE A 70 -9.99 -5.08 6.97
N GLU A 71 -10.58 -4.78 5.83
CA GLU A 71 -11.79 -5.45 5.36
C GLU A 71 -11.47 -6.79 4.67
N ARG A 72 -12.32 -7.79 4.86
CA ARG A 72 -12.14 -9.10 4.21
C ARG A 72 -12.88 -9.14 2.90
N PHE A 73 -12.12 -9.16 1.81
CA PHE A 73 -12.68 -9.36 0.49
C PHE A 73 -13.10 -10.82 0.30
N ARG A 74 -14.29 -11.01 -0.28
CA ARG A 74 -14.79 -12.30 -0.75
C ARG A 74 -15.45 -12.10 -2.10
N ALA A 75 -15.16 -12.98 -3.06
CA ALA A 75 -15.86 -12.95 -4.35
C ALA A 75 -17.40 -13.09 -4.13
N PRO A 76 -18.23 -12.37 -4.90
CA PRO A 76 -17.88 -11.51 -6.05
C PRO A 76 -17.48 -10.07 -5.68
N GLY A 77 -17.49 -9.68 -4.40
CA GLY A 77 -17.04 -8.36 -3.95
C GLY A 77 -18.00 -7.20 -4.25
N ASP A 78 -19.32 -7.46 -4.31
CA ASP A 78 -20.31 -6.44 -4.67
C ASP A 78 -20.26 -5.19 -3.78
N GLU A 79 -19.99 -5.37 -2.48
CA GLU A 79 -19.82 -4.30 -1.49
C GLU A 79 -18.62 -3.37 -1.78
N PHE A 80 -17.67 -3.80 -2.61
CA PHE A 80 -16.50 -3.02 -3.01
C PHE A 80 -16.68 -2.30 -4.34
N LYS A 81 -17.83 -2.45 -5.03
CA LYS A 81 -18.03 -1.86 -6.36
C LYS A 81 -18.20 -0.34 -6.37
N ASN A 82 -18.56 0.27 -5.23
CA ASN A 82 -18.81 1.70 -5.13
C ASN A 82 -17.50 2.52 -4.98
N ILE A 83 -16.58 2.34 -5.94
CA ILE A 83 -15.26 2.96 -5.98
C ILE A 83 -15.02 3.63 -7.33
N ASP A 84 -14.01 4.47 -7.42
CA ASP A 84 -13.57 5.11 -8.67
C ASP A 84 -12.10 4.83 -9.02
N ALA A 85 -11.33 4.31 -8.06
CA ALA A 85 -9.95 3.91 -8.27
C ALA A 85 -9.57 2.67 -7.43
N ILE A 86 -8.68 1.86 -7.98
CA ILE A 86 -8.00 0.75 -7.29
C ILE A 86 -6.52 1.07 -7.22
N ILE A 87 -5.91 0.87 -6.04
CA ILE A 87 -4.46 0.89 -5.88
C ILE A 87 -4.02 -0.48 -5.38
N VAL A 88 -3.13 -1.12 -6.13
CA VAL A 88 -2.46 -2.35 -5.70
C VAL A 88 -1.13 -1.98 -5.06
N VAL A 89 -0.87 -2.47 -3.86
CA VAL A 89 0.41 -2.28 -3.18
C VAL A 89 1.10 -3.63 -2.96
N ASP A 90 2.43 -3.60 -3.04
CA ASP A 90 3.30 -4.74 -2.70
C ASP A 90 3.14 -5.98 -3.61
N THR A 91 2.54 -5.80 -4.78
CA THR A 91 2.54 -6.80 -5.84
C THR A 91 2.21 -6.19 -7.20
N GLY A 92 2.94 -6.65 -8.22
CA GLY A 92 2.70 -6.35 -9.62
C GLY A 92 2.17 -7.54 -10.41
N THR A 93 1.72 -8.64 -9.78
CA THR A 93 1.37 -9.88 -10.50
C THR A 93 -0.06 -10.36 -10.26
N TRP A 94 -0.76 -10.76 -11.34
CA TRP A 94 -2.14 -11.24 -11.26
C TRP A 94 -2.27 -12.51 -10.42
N GLY A 95 -1.24 -13.37 -10.46
CA GLY A 95 -1.23 -14.63 -9.71
C GLY A 95 -1.23 -14.46 -8.19
N GLN A 96 -0.79 -13.29 -7.71
CA GLN A 96 -0.76 -12.98 -6.28
C GLN A 96 -2.04 -12.31 -5.78
N LEU A 97 -2.95 -11.85 -6.66
CA LEU A 97 -4.17 -11.15 -6.25
C LEU A 97 -5.31 -12.06 -5.78
N GLY A 98 -5.26 -13.37 -6.09
CA GLY A 98 -6.34 -14.30 -5.76
C GLY A 98 -7.71 -13.82 -6.28
N ASP A 99 -8.73 -13.80 -5.42
CA ASP A 99 -10.09 -13.38 -5.77
C ASP A 99 -10.16 -11.90 -6.21
N PHE A 100 -9.24 -11.03 -5.76
CA PHE A 100 -9.16 -9.66 -6.26
C PHE A 100 -8.89 -9.60 -7.76
N GLY A 101 -8.17 -10.58 -8.32
CA GLY A 101 -7.79 -10.54 -9.73
C GLY A 101 -8.99 -10.57 -10.67
N ALA A 102 -10.01 -11.38 -10.39
CA ALA A 102 -11.24 -11.41 -11.18
C ALA A 102 -12.07 -10.13 -10.98
N PHE A 103 -12.21 -9.69 -9.73
CA PHE A 103 -12.90 -8.45 -9.37
C PHE A 103 -12.30 -7.23 -10.08
N MET A 104 -10.99 -7.01 -9.93
CA MET A 104 -10.27 -5.89 -10.53
C MET A 104 -10.36 -5.87 -12.06
N ARG A 105 -10.39 -7.03 -12.73
CA ARG A 105 -10.60 -7.10 -14.19
C ARG A 105 -12.01 -6.66 -14.61
N SER A 106 -13.01 -6.99 -13.79
CA SER A 106 -14.40 -6.59 -14.04
C SER A 106 -14.69 -5.11 -13.78
N MET A 107 -13.81 -4.42 -13.04
CA MET A 107 -14.03 -3.04 -12.64
C MET A 107 -13.46 -2.06 -13.68
N PRO A 108 -14.31 -1.24 -14.36
CA PRO A 108 -13.88 -0.25 -15.34
C PRO A 108 -13.47 1.06 -14.65
N VAL A 109 -12.58 0.95 -13.67
CA VAL A 109 -12.10 2.07 -12.84
C VAL A 109 -10.61 2.29 -13.04
N ALA A 110 -10.12 3.47 -12.65
CA ALA A 110 -8.70 3.79 -12.76
C ALA A 110 -7.87 2.91 -11.82
N LYS A 111 -6.63 2.59 -12.22
CA LYS A 111 -5.76 1.66 -11.51
C LYS A 111 -4.37 2.24 -11.34
N ALA A 112 -3.76 1.97 -10.20
CA ALA A 112 -2.35 2.23 -9.95
C ALA A 112 -1.71 1.06 -9.21
N VAL A 113 -0.41 0.87 -9.40
CA VAL A 113 0.40 -0.14 -8.71
C VAL A 113 1.59 0.55 -8.06
N ILE A 114 1.81 0.29 -6.77
CA ILE A 114 3.02 0.69 -6.03
C ILE A 114 3.71 -0.58 -5.55
N ASP A 115 4.89 -0.87 -6.08
CA ASP A 115 5.55 -2.16 -5.82
C ASP A 115 7.08 -2.05 -5.92
N HIS A 116 7.79 -2.94 -5.24
CA HIS A 116 9.25 -3.03 -5.26
C HIS A 116 9.75 -4.39 -5.81
N HIS A 117 8.85 -5.32 -6.14
CA HIS A 117 9.23 -6.60 -6.70
C HIS A 117 9.72 -6.51 -8.15
N ARG A 118 10.71 -7.33 -8.50
CA ARG A 118 11.21 -7.44 -9.90
C ARG A 118 10.21 -8.08 -10.85
N THR A 119 9.46 -9.06 -10.35
CA THR A 119 8.48 -9.80 -11.15
C THR A 119 7.23 -8.97 -11.29
N GLN A 120 6.82 -8.75 -12.53
CA GLN A 120 5.72 -7.86 -12.85
C GLN A 120 4.90 -8.38 -14.04
N ASP A 121 3.58 -8.30 -13.92
CA ASP A 121 2.64 -8.40 -15.04
C ASP A 121 2.23 -7.00 -15.51
N ASP A 122 1.28 -6.93 -16.45
CA ASP A 122 0.49 -5.72 -16.69
C ASP A 122 -0.87 -5.83 -15.97
N LEU A 123 -0.98 -5.17 -14.82
CA LEU A 123 -2.24 -5.07 -14.06
C LEU A 123 -3.19 -3.99 -14.63
N GLY A 124 -2.72 -3.23 -15.63
CA GLY A 124 -3.38 -2.06 -16.19
C GLY A 124 -3.25 -0.83 -15.28
N GLY A 125 -3.15 0.34 -15.90
CA GLY A 125 -3.06 1.63 -15.19
C GLY A 125 -1.64 2.12 -14.96
N LEU A 126 -1.47 3.00 -13.96
CA LEU A 126 -0.19 3.61 -13.63
C LEU A 126 0.68 2.66 -12.80
N ARG A 127 2.00 2.74 -12.97
CA ARG A 127 2.96 1.85 -12.32
C ARG A 127 4.09 2.64 -11.68
N PHE A 128 4.21 2.53 -10.37
CA PHE A 128 5.23 3.18 -9.54
C PHE A 128 6.08 2.07 -8.94
N VAL A 129 7.06 1.60 -9.72
CA VAL A 129 7.88 0.45 -9.36
C VAL A 129 9.34 0.84 -9.19
N ASP A 130 9.92 0.54 -8.03
CA ASP A 130 11.35 0.68 -7.77
C ASP A 130 11.90 -0.56 -7.08
N THR A 131 12.62 -1.37 -7.85
CA THR A 131 13.19 -2.64 -7.38
C THR A 131 14.42 -2.48 -6.47
N THR A 132 14.82 -1.25 -6.20
CA THR A 132 15.90 -0.93 -5.25
C THR A 132 15.36 -0.55 -3.87
N ALA A 133 14.04 -0.38 -3.72
CA ALA A 133 13.42 -0.17 -2.43
C ALA A 133 13.37 -1.47 -1.63
N GLU A 134 13.69 -1.36 -0.34
CA GLU A 134 13.74 -2.46 0.62
C GLU A 134 12.37 -2.86 1.17
N ALA A 135 11.31 -2.15 0.80
CA ALA A 135 9.91 -2.40 1.15
C ALA A 135 8.99 -1.56 0.25
N ALA A 136 7.79 -2.04 -0.07
CA ALA A 136 6.72 -1.22 -0.64
C ALA A 136 6.33 -0.06 0.29
N GLY A 137 6.44 -0.24 1.61
CA GLY A 137 6.18 0.80 2.61
C GLY A 137 7.06 2.04 2.42
N ARG A 138 8.31 1.88 1.97
CA ARG A 138 9.18 3.02 1.61
C ARG A 138 8.61 3.81 0.43
N LEU A 139 8.04 3.13 -0.57
CA LEU A 139 7.44 3.78 -1.72
C LEU A 139 6.14 4.51 -1.33
N VAL A 140 5.36 3.93 -0.43
CA VAL A 140 4.17 4.59 0.13
C VAL A 140 4.54 5.83 0.95
N TYR A 141 5.65 5.79 1.70
CA TYR A 141 6.20 6.98 2.37
C TYR A 141 6.54 8.09 1.36
N ASP A 142 7.31 7.77 0.33
CA ASP A 142 7.68 8.73 -0.73
C ASP A 142 6.43 9.29 -1.44
N ALA A 143 5.43 8.45 -1.72
CA ALA A 143 4.15 8.86 -2.30
C ALA A 143 3.37 9.81 -1.36
N THR A 144 3.39 9.54 -0.06
CA THR A 144 2.75 10.39 0.97
C THR A 144 3.37 11.78 1.00
N LEU A 145 4.71 11.87 0.95
CA LEU A 145 5.41 13.15 0.85
C LEU A 145 5.05 13.90 -0.45
N ALA A 146 4.97 13.19 -1.58
CA ALA A 146 4.60 13.79 -2.86
C ALA A 146 3.15 14.31 -2.88
N LEU A 147 2.24 13.70 -2.13
CA LEU A 147 0.87 14.18 -1.92
C LEU A 147 0.80 15.45 -1.06
N GLY A 148 1.89 15.83 -0.39
CA GLY A 148 1.99 17.05 0.41
C GLY A 148 1.22 16.97 1.74
N VAL A 149 1.00 15.76 2.25
CA VAL A 149 0.37 15.53 3.57
C VAL A 149 1.41 15.01 4.57
N PRO A 150 1.29 15.34 5.86
CA PRO A 150 2.19 14.80 6.87
C PRO A 150 1.94 13.31 7.07
N VAL A 151 2.98 12.60 7.51
CA VAL A 151 2.85 11.22 8.01
C VAL A 151 2.30 11.29 9.43
N THR A 152 1.07 10.80 9.63
CA THR A 152 0.45 10.72 10.95
C THR A 152 1.09 9.62 11.78
N ALA A 153 0.91 9.62 13.11
CA ALA A 153 1.41 8.53 13.96
C ALA A 153 0.86 7.15 13.56
N GLU A 154 -0.40 7.08 13.12
CA GLU A 154 -1.01 5.84 12.62
C GLU A 154 -0.33 5.36 11.32
N ALA A 155 -0.13 6.27 10.36
CA ALA A 155 0.62 5.97 9.14
C ALA A 155 2.07 5.58 9.46
N ALA A 156 2.71 6.26 10.41
CA ALA A 156 4.09 6.01 10.80
C ALA A 156 4.25 4.60 11.38
N ASN A 157 3.36 4.18 12.30
CA ASN A 157 3.35 2.82 12.85
C ASN A 157 3.20 1.77 11.76
N ALA A 158 2.26 1.97 10.82
CA ALA A 158 2.01 1.05 9.72
C ALA A 158 3.21 0.95 8.76
N LEU A 159 3.78 2.09 8.37
CA LEU A 159 4.94 2.12 7.48
C LEU A 159 6.21 1.60 8.17
N PHE A 160 6.33 1.75 9.49
CA PHE A 160 7.41 1.13 10.26
C PHE A 160 7.27 -0.39 10.31
N LEU A 161 6.04 -0.90 10.47
CA LEU A 161 5.77 -2.34 10.35
C LEU A 161 6.24 -2.89 9.00
N ALA A 162 5.89 -2.18 7.91
CA ALA A 162 6.31 -2.56 6.57
C ALA A 162 7.84 -2.61 6.45
N LEU A 163 8.50 -1.50 6.76
CA LEU A 163 9.95 -1.38 6.72
C LEU A 163 10.65 -2.44 7.58
N ALA A 164 10.21 -2.61 8.82
CA ALA A 164 10.83 -3.54 9.76
C ALA A 164 10.65 -4.98 9.31
N THR A 165 9.48 -5.37 8.79
CA THR A 165 9.25 -6.77 8.43
C THR A 165 9.96 -7.19 7.14
N ASP A 166 9.97 -6.36 6.10
CA ASP A 166 10.57 -6.73 4.82
C ASP A 166 12.12 -6.67 4.84
N THR A 167 12.67 -5.83 5.70
CA THR A 167 14.11 -5.83 6.02
C THR A 167 14.53 -6.92 7.01
N GLY A 168 13.58 -7.78 7.43
CA GLY A 168 13.82 -8.83 8.41
C GLY A 168 14.29 -8.29 9.76
N TRP A 169 13.73 -7.17 10.20
CA TRP A 169 14.15 -6.38 11.35
C TRP A 169 15.57 -5.82 11.16
N PHE A 170 15.79 -5.17 10.01
CA PHE A 170 17.04 -4.52 9.65
C PHE A 170 18.26 -5.46 9.54
N ARG A 171 18.03 -6.74 9.21
CA ARG A 171 19.09 -7.76 9.08
C ARG A 171 19.36 -8.19 7.64
N HIS A 172 18.45 -7.89 6.72
CA HIS A 172 18.59 -8.26 5.31
C HIS A 172 19.61 -7.38 4.58
N SER A 173 20.18 -7.88 3.48
CA SER A 173 21.17 -7.14 2.69
C SER A 173 20.58 -5.98 1.88
N SER A 174 19.26 -5.84 1.85
CA SER A 174 18.56 -4.69 1.27
C SER A 174 18.65 -3.44 2.15
N VAL A 175 19.09 -3.56 3.40
CA VAL A 175 19.19 -2.44 4.34
C VAL A 175 20.34 -1.51 3.94
N GLU A 176 20.01 -0.23 3.78
CA GLU A 176 20.94 0.84 3.43
C GLU A 176 20.88 1.97 4.47
N PRO A 177 21.81 2.94 4.48
CA PRO A 177 21.72 4.10 5.37
C PRO A 177 20.36 4.81 5.32
N ARG A 178 19.77 4.94 4.12
CA ARG A 178 18.43 5.54 3.94
C ARG A 178 17.33 4.76 4.65
N THR A 179 17.47 3.44 4.83
CA THR A 179 16.52 2.62 5.59
C THR A 179 16.47 3.07 7.05
N PHE A 180 17.62 3.31 7.67
CA PHE A 180 17.68 3.82 9.05
C PHE A 180 17.23 5.28 9.16
N GLU A 181 17.48 6.10 8.14
CA GLU A 181 16.94 7.47 8.07
C GLU A 181 15.42 7.47 8.01
N LEU A 182 14.82 6.60 7.19
CA LEU A 182 13.38 6.40 7.12
C LEU A 182 12.83 5.90 8.47
N ALA A 183 13.46 4.88 9.06
CA ALA A 183 13.06 4.39 10.38
C ALA A 183 13.07 5.51 11.44
N ARG A 184 14.10 6.37 11.43
CA ARG A 184 14.19 7.54 12.30
C ARG A 184 13.04 8.54 12.04
N GLU A 185 12.70 8.80 10.78
CA GLU A 185 11.59 9.70 10.41
C GLU A 185 10.25 9.16 10.87
N LEU A 186 10.01 7.87 10.71
CA LEU A 186 8.78 7.21 11.15
C LEU A 186 8.66 7.21 12.68
N VAL A 187 9.72 6.88 13.41
CA VAL A 187 9.73 6.96 14.90
C VAL A 187 9.51 8.40 15.36
N ALA A 188 10.13 9.38 14.71
CA ALA A 188 9.90 10.80 15.02
C ALA A 188 8.44 11.24 14.75
N ALA A 189 7.75 10.60 13.80
CA ALA A 189 6.35 10.81 13.50
C ALA A 189 5.38 10.02 14.41
N GLY A 190 5.89 9.16 15.30
CA GLY A 190 5.11 8.44 16.31
C GLY A 190 4.92 6.93 16.06
N ALA A 191 5.80 6.31 15.26
CA ALA A 191 5.95 4.86 15.21
C ALA A 191 6.56 4.27 16.51
#